data_AF-A7WPN4-F1
#
_entry.id   AF-A7WPN4-F1
#
_cell.length_a   1.000
_cell.length_b   1.000
_cell.length_c   1.000
_cell.angle_alpha   90.00
_cell.angle_beta   90.00
_cell.angle_gamma   90.00
#
_symmetry.space_group_name_H-M   'P 1'
#
loop_
_entity.id
_entity.type
_entity.pdbx_description
1 polymer ?
#
loop_
_entity_poly.entity_id
_entity_poly.type
_entity_poly.pdbx_seq_one_letter_code
_entity_poly.pdbx_strand_id
1 'polypeptide(L)'
;PLPIVGNILEVKPKNLAKTLEKLAEKYGPVFSVQLGSTPVVVLSGYEAVKEALIDRADEFAARGHMPIGDRANKGLGIIFSNNEGWLHVRRFALSTLRNFGMGKR
;
A
#
# COMPACT_ATOMS: atom_id res chain seq x y z
N PRO A 1 -21.27 4.38 -0.64
CA PRO A 1 -20.42 5.20 0.26
C PRO A 1 -21.23 6.39 0.78
N LEU A 2 -21.08 6.76 2.04
CA LEU A 2 -21.72 7.95 2.61
C LEU A 2 -20.94 9.22 2.26
N PRO A 3 -21.59 10.40 2.17
CA PRO A 3 -20.89 11.66 1.95
C PRO A 3 -19.82 11.89 3.02
N ILE A 4 -18.65 12.38 2.60
CA ILE A 4 -17.48 12.72 3.44
C ILE A 4 -16.78 11.51 4.09
N VAL A 5 -17.52 10.62 4.74
CA VAL A 5 -16.97 9.49 5.51
C VAL A 5 -16.77 8.21 4.68
N GLY A 6 -17.32 8.15 3.48
CA GLY A 6 -17.15 7.01 2.58
C GLY A 6 -17.72 5.72 3.15
N ASN A 7 -16.92 4.65 3.17
CA ASN A 7 -17.22 3.33 3.70
C ASN A 7 -16.65 3.12 5.11
N ILE A 8 -16.25 4.16 5.86
CA ILE A 8 -15.63 4.00 7.20
C ILE A 8 -16.51 3.21 8.19
N LEU A 9 -17.84 3.30 8.07
CA LEU A 9 -18.75 2.54 8.94
C LEU A 9 -18.76 1.03 8.62
N GLU A 10 -18.53 0.70 7.35
CA GLU A 10 -18.41 -0.68 6.88
C GLU A 10 -17.00 -1.21 7.17
N VAL A 11 -15.96 -0.40 6.92
CA VAL A 11 -14.54 -0.73 7.04
C VAL A 11 -14.00 -0.35 8.42
N LYS A 12 -14.09 -1.28 9.37
CA LYS A 12 -13.72 -1.03 10.77
C LYS A 12 -12.20 -1.04 10.98
N PRO A 13 -11.56 0.06 11.45
CA PRO A 13 -10.10 0.14 11.59
C PRO A 13 -9.50 -0.93 12.51
N LYS A 14 -10.18 -1.25 13.62
CA LYS A 14 -9.73 -2.26 14.59
C LYS A 14 -9.61 -3.67 14.01
N ASN A 15 -10.35 -3.97 12.94
CA ASN A 15 -10.40 -5.29 12.30
C ASN A 15 -10.38 -5.15 10.77
N LEU A 16 -9.50 -4.28 10.25
CA LEU A 16 -9.48 -3.88 8.84
C LEU A 16 -9.37 -5.09 7.90
N ALA A 17 -8.37 -5.95 8.10
CA ALA A 17 -8.12 -7.12 7.25
C ALA A 17 -9.35 -8.03 7.15
N LYS A 18 -9.92 -8.44 8.30
CA LYS A 18 -11.12 -9.28 8.35
C LYS A 18 -12.34 -8.63 7.69
N THR A 19 -12.44 -7.32 7.77
CA THR A 19 -13.55 -6.58 7.17
C THR A 19 -13.41 -6.51 5.65
N LEU A 20 -12.19 -6.28 5.16
CA LEU A 20 -11.88 -6.30 3.72
C LEU A 20 -12.03 -7.71 3.13
N GLU A 21 -11.66 -8.75 3.88
CA GLU A 21 -11.87 -10.15 3.49
C GLU A 21 -13.35 -10.47 3.27
N LYS A 22 -14.22 -10.08 4.20
CA LYS A 22 -15.69 -10.21 4.04
C LYS A 22 -16.25 -9.43 2.85
N LEU A 23 -15.67 -8.26 2.55
CA LEU A 23 -16.07 -7.49 1.38
C LEU A 23 -15.59 -8.18 0.10
N ALA A 24 -14.42 -8.82 0.11
CA ALA A 24 -13.93 -9.62 -1.02
C ALA A 24 -14.83 -10.84 -1.29
N GLU A 25 -15.35 -11.50 -0.25
CA GLU A 25 -16.35 -12.57 -0.42
C GLU A 25 -17.62 -12.09 -1.14
N LYS A 26 -18.01 -10.83 -0.92
CA LYS A 26 -19.23 -10.24 -1.50
C LYS A 26 -19.02 -9.65 -2.90
N TYR A 27 -17.91 -8.94 -3.12
CA TYR A 27 -17.68 -8.15 -4.32
C TYR A 27 -16.60 -8.73 -5.25
N GLY A 28 -15.93 -9.79 -4.83
CA GLY A 28 -14.87 -10.44 -5.58
C GLY A 28 -13.45 -9.97 -5.19
N PRO A 29 -12.43 -10.51 -5.87
CA PRO A 29 -11.02 -10.30 -5.52
C PRO A 29 -10.52 -8.87 -5.76
N VAL A 30 -11.21 -8.06 -6.57
CA VAL A 30 -10.87 -6.66 -6.84
C VAL A 30 -12.12 -5.82 -6.63
N PHE A 31 -12.07 -4.89 -5.68
CA PHE A 31 -13.19 -4.02 -5.36
C PHE A 31 -12.71 -2.66 -4.84
N SER A 32 -13.60 -1.67 -4.85
CA SER A 32 -13.29 -0.31 -4.38
C SER A 32 -13.99 -0.01 -3.06
N VAL A 33 -13.29 0.68 -2.17
CA VAL A 33 -13.84 1.28 -0.95
C VAL A 33 -13.46 2.76 -0.90
N GLN A 34 -14.31 3.58 -0.30
CA GLN A 34 -14.01 4.98 -0.05
C GLN A 34 -13.54 5.14 1.42
N LEU A 35 -12.28 5.50 1.64
CA LEU A 35 -11.79 5.83 2.98
C LEU A 35 -11.87 7.34 3.19
N GLY A 36 -12.93 7.80 3.86
CA GLY A 36 -13.26 9.23 3.91
C GLY A 36 -13.61 9.74 2.51
N SER A 37 -12.86 10.72 2.02
CA SER A 37 -12.95 11.24 0.64
C SER A 37 -11.98 10.56 -0.34
N THR A 38 -11.16 9.60 0.11
CA THR A 38 -10.14 8.96 -0.74
C THR A 38 -10.64 7.64 -1.32
N PRO A 39 -10.68 7.46 -2.64
CA PRO A 39 -10.99 6.16 -3.25
C PRO A 39 -9.80 5.22 -3.11
N VAL A 40 -10.06 3.97 -2.74
CA VAL A 40 -9.05 2.91 -2.58
C VAL A 40 -9.53 1.65 -3.28
N VAL A 41 -8.68 1.12 -4.17
CA VAL A 41 -8.88 -0.21 -4.76
C VAL A 41 -8.22 -1.24 -3.85
N VAL A 42 -8.97 -2.27 -3.47
CA VAL A 42 -8.53 -3.38 -2.66
C VAL A 42 -8.30 -4.58 -3.57
N LEU A 43 -7.11 -5.18 -3.45
CA LEU A 43 -6.73 -6.42 -4.10
C LEU A 43 -6.73 -7.53 -3.05
N SER A 44 -7.44 -8.61 -3.32
CA SER A 44 -7.60 -9.75 -2.43
C SER A 44 -7.40 -11.06 -3.18
N GLY A 45 -6.76 -12.03 -2.54
CA GLY A 45 -6.41 -13.32 -3.14
C GLY A 45 -5.11 -13.28 -3.93
N TYR A 46 -4.52 -14.47 -4.12
CA TYR A 46 -3.19 -14.62 -4.70
C TYR A 46 -3.09 -14.06 -6.12
N GLU A 47 -4.00 -14.43 -7.02
CA GLU A 47 -3.94 -14.04 -8.43
C GLU A 47 -3.97 -12.51 -8.61
N ALA A 48 -4.92 -11.83 -7.98
CA ALA A 48 -5.06 -10.37 -8.10
C ALA A 48 -3.84 -9.62 -7.51
N VAL A 49 -3.29 -10.11 -6.40
CA VAL A 49 -2.11 -9.51 -5.76
C VAL A 49 -0.85 -9.78 -6.58
N LYS A 50 -0.67 -11.00 -7.11
CA LYS A 50 0.45 -11.37 -7.98
C LYS A 50 0.44 -10.54 -9.25
N GLU A 51 -0.69 -10.45 -9.93
CA GLU A 51 -0.80 -9.70 -11.18
C GLU A 51 -0.39 -8.24 -10.99
N ALA A 52 -0.92 -7.59 -9.95
CA ALA A 52 -0.62 -6.18 -9.69
C ALA A 52 0.82 -5.95 -9.21
N LEU A 53 1.29 -6.71 -8.21
CA LEU A 53 2.55 -6.40 -7.53
C LEU A 53 3.78 -7.07 -8.16
N ILE A 54 3.60 -8.08 -9.02
CA ILE A 54 4.68 -8.79 -9.71
C ILE A 54 4.58 -8.58 -11.22
N ASP A 55 3.47 -9.00 -11.83
CA ASP A 55 3.38 -9.00 -13.30
C ASP A 55 3.29 -7.57 -13.87
N ARG A 56 2.73 -6.63 -13.10
CA ARG A 56 2.62 -5.19 -13.40
C ARG A 56 3.35 -4.31 -12.38
N ALA A 57 4.47 -4.80 -11.85
CA ALA A 57 5.19 -4.18 -10.74
C ALA A 57 5.52 -2.69 -10.95
N ASP A 58 5.88 -2.27 -12.17
CA ASP A 58 6.22 -0.87 -12.46
C ASP A 58 5.00 0.06 -12.34
N GLU A 59 3.81 -0.43 -12.68
CA GLU A 59 2.57 0.35 -12.60
C GLU A 59 2.06 0.48 -11.15
N PHE A 60 2.37 -0.49 -10.30
CA PHE A 60 1.99 -0.52 -8.87
C PHE A 60 3.17 -0.21 -7.92
N ALA A 61 4.30 0.29 -8.44
CA ALA A 61 5.49 0.53 -7.63
C ALA A 61 5.33 1.68 -6.63
N ALA A 62 4.42 2.62 -6.90
CA ALA A 62 4.21 3.82 -6.10
C ALA A 62 3.63 3.50 -4.71
N ARG A 63 3.97 4.35 -3.73
CA ARG A 63 3.44 4.35 -2.36
C ARG A 63 2.15 5.15 -2.31
N GLY A 64 1.09 4.57 -1.76
CA GLY A 64 -0.13 5.33 -1.46
C GLY A 64 0.17 6.49 -0.50
N HIS A 65 -0.52 7.62 -0.70
CA HIS A 65 -0.43 8.74 0.22
C HIS A 65 -1.04 8.36 1.58
N MET A 66 -0.27 8.55 2.65
CA MET A 66 -0.68 8.29 4.02
C MET A 66 -0.37 9.52 4.88
N PRO A 67 -1.36 10.15 5.55
CA PRO A 67 -1.12 11.37 6.33
C PRO A 67 -0.02 11.25 7.40
N ILE A 68 0.22 10.03 7.91
CA ILE A 68 1.30 9.76 8.87
C ILE A 68 2.69 9.93 8.23
N GLY A 69 2.87 9.61 6.95
CA GLY A 69 4.14 9.77 6.24
C GLY A 69 4.56 11.23 6.11
N ASP A 70 3.59 12.10 5.85
CA ASP A 70 3.81 13.54 5.76
C ASP A 70 4.17 14.15 7.12
N ARG A 71 3.50 13.69 8.19
CA ARG A 71 3.80 14.14 9.56
C ARG A 71 5.15 13.64 10.04
N ALA A 72 5.52 12.41 9.71
CA ALA A 72 6.75 11.80 10.20
C ALA A 72 7.99 12.38 9.52
N ASN A 73 7.99 12.45 8.19
CA ASN A 73 9.18 12.86 7.41
C ASN A 73 8.82 13.68 6.16
N LYS A 74 7.64 14.31 6.09
CA LYS A 74 7.18 15.07 4.91
C LYS A 74 7.20 14.26 3.61
N GLY A 75 6.93 12.95 3.71
CA GLY A 75 6.98 12.04 2.57
C GLY A 75 8.40 11.79 2.02
N LEU A 76 9.45 12.05 2.81
CA LEU A 76 10.86 11.77 2.48
C LEU A 76 11.34 10.40 3.02
N GLY A 77 12.45 9.91 2.47
CA GLY A 77 13.07 8.64 2.84
C GLY A 77 12.71 7.48 1.91
N ILE A 78 12.54 6.28 2.48
CA ILE A 78 12.33 5.04 1.72
C ILE A 78 10.88 4.54 1.80
N ILE A 79 10.23 4.67 2.96
CA ILE A 79 8.96 3.99 3.24
C ILE A 79 7.74 4.70 2.64
N PHE A 80 7.70 6.04 2.66
CA PHE A 80 6.55 6.85 2.25
C PHE A 80 6.85 7.83 1.09
N SER A 81 7.81 7.50 0.22
CA SER A 81 8.33 8.40 -0.82
C SER A 81 8.16 7.83 -2.24
N ASN A 82 7.98 8.69 -3.25
CA ASN A 82 7.71 8.32 -4.66
C ASN A 82 8.48 9.12 -5.72
N ASN A 83 9.66 9.64 -5.39
CA ASN A 83 10.46 10.46 -6.32
C ASN A 83 11.72 9.74 -6.78
N GLU A 84 12.48 10.34 -7.71
CA GLU A 84 13.80 9.81 -8.08
C GLU A 84 14.71 9.64 -6.84
N GLY A 85 14.59 10.53 -5.85
CA GLY A 85 15.30 10.42 -4.57
C GLY A 85 15.00 9.10 -3.84
N TRP A 86 13.75 8.64 -3.82
CA TRP A 86 13.35 7.35 -3.26
C TRP A 86 14.10 6.18 -3.92
N LEU A 87 14.20 6.20 -5.26
CA LEU A 87 14.89 5.14 -6.00
C LEU A 87 16.39 5.10 -5.65
N HIS A 88 17.03 6.27 -5.57
CA HIS A 88 18.43 6.40 -5.20
C HIS A 88 18.69 5.90 -3.77
N VAL A 89 17.91 6.40 -2.80
CA VAL A 89 18.10 6.04 -1.39
C VAL A 89 17.77 4.57 -1.14
N ARG A 90 16.76 4.01 -1.80
CA ARG A 90 16.43 2.58 -1.74
C ARG A 90 17.57 1.72 -2.27
N ARG A 91 18.13 2.05 -3.45
CA ARG A 91 19.28 1.32 -4.04
C ARG A 91 20.50 1.39 -3.13
N PHE A 92 20.82 2.58 -2.62
CA PHE A 92 21.90 2.78 -1.68
C PHE A 92 21.73 1.94 -0.41
N ALA A 93 20.55 1.99 0.21
CA ALA A 93 20.28 1.24 1.44
C ALA A 93 20.39 -0.27 1.23
N LEU A 94 19.83 -0.81 0.15
CA LEU A 94 19.92 -2.25 -0.15
C LEU A 94 21.37 -2.70 -0.37
N SER A 95 22.17 -1.93 -1.12
CA SER A 95 23.59 -2.23 -1.33
C SER A 95 24.37 -2.19 -0.01
N THR A 96 24.15 -1.15 0.78
CA THR A 96 24.80 -0.97 2.09
C THR A 96 24.44 -2.10 3.05
N LEU A 97 23.17 -2.45 3.18
CA LEU A 97 22.72 -3.54 4.06
C LEU A 97 23.35 -4.88 3.65
N ARG A 98 23.47 -5.17 2.36
CA ARG A 98 24.17 -6.38 1.86
C ARG A 98 25.65 -6.36 2.20
N ASN A 99 26.31 -5.20 2.10
CA ASN A 99 27.71 -5.05 2.50
C ASN A 99 27.91 -5.34 4.00
N PHE A 100 26.95 -4.90 4.83
CA PHE A 100 26.90 -5.20 6.27
C PHE A 100 26.40 -6.62 6.62
N GLY A 101 26.24 -7.51 5.64
CA GLY A 101 25.96 -8.92 5.87
C GLY A 101 24.47 -9.31 5.86
N MET A 102 23.56 -8.38 5.60
CA MET A 102 22.15 -8.73 5.40
C MET A 102 21.99 -9.68 4.21
N GLY A 103 21.36 -10.83 4.45
CA GLY A 103 21.12 -11.85 3.42
C GLY A 103 22.34 -12.71 3.08
N LYS A 104 23.48 -12.55 3.77
CA LYS A 104 24.57 -13.52 3.70
C LYS A 104 24.23 -14.72 4.59
N ARG A 105 23.86 -15.82 3.95
CA ARG A 105 24.02 -17.19 4.45
C ARG A 105 25.07 -17.87 3.60
#